data_AF-I1BIX1-F1
#
_entry.id   AF-I1BIX1-F1
#
_cell.length_a   1.000
_cell.length_b   1.000
_cell.length_c   1.000
_cell.angle_alpha   90.00
_cell.angle_beta   90.00
_cell.angle_gamma   90.00
#
_symmetry.space_group_name_H-M   'P 1'
#
loop_
_entity.id
_entity.type
_entity.pdbx_description
1 polymer ?
#
loop_
_entity_poly.entity_id
_entity_poly.type
_entity_poly.pdbx_seq_one_letter_code
_entity_poly.pdbx_strand_id
1 'polypeptide(L)'
;MTSNPLEVAYGSNVTIRNAGYGGGLLHSHVHTYPEGSEQQQITCYHHKDENNHWTIRPPRQDTFDPLDSPDLIHFLKDGDLVRLVHIPTGRNLHSHRIDAPISPGWEVSGYGNDTIGDIQDNWKVEVVHDMVHKNKDRVHSLTTRFRLRHQTLGCLLTADNTVLPDWGFKQAEVFCDPRETGDSYAMWNVEQHWNDRLPPAPPNAYRAPFWRNFIDLNVAMWTANNALIPDVDKVDLLASSPLEWPMVTVGLRMCGWGDKEVKYYLLGNPIVWWLSISAIFTFCLTTGIYMVRMQRSIIDMTQGRTLFLGWFLHYIPFFIMGRVTYLHHYFPALYFSILMVPFLIDHFTQRKSQRVQWAVFAPIYAAVIITFIHFAPISFGLEGPITNYMHLEWRKSWGIIHEEA
;
A
#
# COMPACT_ATOMS: atom_id res chain seq x y z
N MET A 1 -19.46 -13.60 -8.73
CA MET A 1 -20.27 -12.81 -7.78
C MET A 1 -21.75 -12.77 -8.15
N THR A 2 -22.22 -13.55 -9.13
CA THR A 2 -23.59 -13.50 -9.67
C THR A 2 -24.64 -14.25 -8.84
N SER A 3 -24.28 -14.83 -7.69
CA SER A 3 -25.18 -15.59 -6.82
C SER A 3 -25.30 -15.06 -5.39
N ASN A 4 -24.59 -13.99 -5.01
CA ASN A 4 -24.64 -13.49 -3.64
C ASN A 4 -25.99 -12.83 -3.39
N PRO A 5 -26.80 -13.26 -2.42
CA PRO A 5 -28.03 -12.55 -2.07
C PRO A 5 -27.70 -11.21 -1.41
N LEU A 6 -28.55 -10.22 -1.64
CA LEU A 6 -28.33 -8.87 -1.11
C LEU A 6 -28.55 -8.81 0.40
N GLU A 7 -29.66 -9.38 0.88
CA GLU A 7 -30.12 -9.23 2.25
C GLU A 7 -29.71 -10.44 3.09
N VAL A 8 -29.14 -10.20 4.26
CA VAL A 8 -28.67 -11.25 5.15
C VAL A 8 -29.82 -11.72 6.06
N ALA A 9 -29.94 -13.03 6.26
CA ALA A 9 -31.00 -13.63 7.07
C ALA A 9 -30.44 -14.71 8.02
N TYR A 10 -31.21 -15.12 9.02
CA TYR A 10 -30.86 -16.29 9.83
C TYR A 10 -30.80 -17.58 8.97
N GLY A 11 -29.79 -18.40 9.20
CA GLY A 11 -29.42 -19.55 8.38
C GLY A 11 -28.62 -19.20 7.13
N SER A 12 -28.28 -17.93 6.94
CA SER A 12 -27.37 -17.52 5.86
C SER A 12 -25.95 -17.87 6.21
N ASN A 13 -25.22 -18.29 5.19
CA ASN A 13 -23.81 -18.57 5.32
C ASN A 13 -23.01 -17.44 4.68
N VAL A 14 -21.99 -16.98 5.39
CA VAL A 14 -21.31 -15.72 5.10
C VAL A 14 -19.81 -15.83 5.32
N THR A 15 -19.08 -14.95 4.66
CA THR A 15 -17.75 -14.54 5.11
C THR A 15 -17.84 -13.13 5.65
N ILE A 16 -17.18 -12.86 6.78
CA ILE A 16 -17.24 -11.56 7.46
C ILE A 16 -15.85 -10.94 7.40
N ARG A 17 -15.77 -9.71 6.93
CA ARG A 17 -14.51 -8.98 6.74
C ARG A 17 -14.43 -7.79 7.67
N ASN A 18 -13.27 -7.58 8.27
CA ASN A 18 -12.99 -6.39 9.07
C ASN A 18 -12.92 -5.14 8.17
N ALA A 19 -13.50 -4.04 8.63
CA ALA A 19 -13.57 -2.79 7.87
C ALA A 19 -12.35 -1.87 8.05
N GLY A 20 -11.46 -2.19 9.00
CA GLY A 20 -10.20 -1.50 9.21
C GLY A 20 -9.29 -1.57 8.00
N TYR A 21 -8.37 -0.61 7.89
CA TYR A 21 -7.35 -0.66 6.84
C TYR A 21 -6.48 -1.90 7.05
N GLY A 22 -6.28 -2.69 5.99
CA GLY A 22 -5.59 -3.97 6.09
C GLY A 22 -6.43 -5.11 6.69
N GLY A 23 -7.71 -4.89 7.03
CA GLY A 23 -8.55 -5.89 7.69
C GLY A 23 -8.70 -7.22 6.92
N GLY A 24 -8.58 -8.32 7.67
CA GLY A 24 -8.77 -9.70 7.19
C GLY A 24 -10.21 -10.20 7.25
N LEU A 25 -10.39 -11.44 6.81
CA LEU A 25 -11.60 -12.24 6.96
C LEU A 25 -11.59 -12.94 8.32
N LEU A 26 -12.73 -12.94 9.02
CA LEU A 26 -12.90 -13.71 10.25
C LEU A 26 -12.68 -15.21 9.95
N HIS A 27 -11.73 -15.80 10.66
CA HIS A 27 -11.17 -17.10 10.37
C HIS A 27 -11.11 -17.96 11.63
N SER A 28 -11.20 -19.28 11.45
CA SER A 28 -10.92 -20.22 12.53
C SER A 28 -10.42 -21.55 11.98
N HIS A 29 -9.51 -22.20 12.70
CA HIS A 29 -8.94 -23.50 12.33
C HIS A 29 -8.84 -24.40 13.56
N VAL A 30 -8.60 -25.69 13.38
CA VAL A 30 -8.69 -26.70 14.45
C VAL A 30 -7.72 -26.51 15.63
N HIS A 31 -6.65 -25.72 15.47
CA HIS A 31 -5.69 -25.42 16.53
C HIS A 31 -6.30 -24.57 17.65
N THR A 32 -5.83 -24.83 18.87
CA THR A 32 -6.27 -24.14 20.09
C THR A 32 -5.24 -23.12 20.56
N TYR A 33 -5.65 -22.15 21.38
CA TYR A 33 -4.70 -21.25 22.04
C TYR A 33 -3.72 -22.04 22.92
N PRO A 34 -2.42 -21.70 22.94
CA PRO A 34 -1.44 -22.39 23.78
C PRO A 34 -1.55 -21.99 25.26
N GLU A 35 -2.17 -20.85 25.54
CA GLU A 35 -2.43 -20.28 26.86
C GLU A 35 -3.88 -19.74 26.89
N GLY A 36 -4.30 -19.11 27.98
CA GLY A 36 -5.64 -18.56 28.10
C GLY A 36 -6.70 -19.64 28.32
N SER A 37 -7.71 -19.70 27.46
CA SER A 37 -8.78 -20.70 27.59
C SER A 37 -8.45 -22.07 27.01
N GLU A 38 -7.37 -22.16 26.23
CA GLU A 38 -7.02 -23.34 25.44
C GLU A 38 -8.13 -23.79 24.47
N GLN A 39 -9.05 -22.90 24.11
CA GLN A 39 -10.13 -23.16 23.15
C GLN A 39 -9.67 -22.90 21.70
N GLN A 40 -10.54 -23.18 20.73
CA GLN A 40 -10.22 -23.02 19.31
C GLN A 40 -9.86 -21.56 18.99
N GLN A 41 -8.80 -21.35 18.22
CA GLN A 41 -8.35 -20.03 17.83
C GLN A 41 -9.34 -19.36 16.86
N ILE A 42 -9.62 -18.08 17.09
CA ILE A 42 -10.29 -17.18 16.16
C ILE A 42 -9.32 -16.09 15.76
N THR A 43 -9.17 -15.87 14.46
CA THR A 43 -8.19 -14.94 13.89
C THR A 43 -8.78 -14.19 12.71
N CYS A 44 -7.99 -13.28 12.15
CA CYS A 44 -8.26 -12.62 10.87
C CYS A 44 -7.23 -13.10 9.83
N TYR A 45 -7.72 -13.67 8.73
CA TYR A 45 -6.90 -14.18 7.63
C TYR A 45 -7.13 -13.39 6.34
N HIS A 46 -6.07 -13.07 5.59
CA HIS A 46 -6.16 -12.19 4.42
C HIS A 46 -6.50 -12.90 3.10
N HIS A 47 -6.52 -14.23 3.08
CA HIS A 47 -6.79 -15.00 1.87
C HIS A 47 -8.15 -15.72 1.95
N LYS A 48 -8.68 -16.07 0.79
CA LYS A 48 -9.93 -16.85 0.69
C LYS A 48 -9.65 -18.29 1.07
N ASP A 49 -10.43 -18.78 2.03
CA ASP A 49 -10.33 -20.13 2.59
C ASP A 49 -11.72 -20.60 3.02
N GLU A 50 -11.97 -21.90 3.03
CA GLU A 50 -13.21 -22.49 3.53
C GLU A 50 -13.39 -22.29 5.04
N ASN A 51 -12.27 -22.12 5.76
CA ASN A 51 -12.22 -21.74 7.18
C ASN A 51 -12.60 -20.28 7.46
N ASN A 52 -13.02 -19.53 6.44
CA ASN A 52 -13.61 -18.20 6.60
C ASN A 52 -15.14 -18.25 6.63
N HIS A 53 -15.74 -19.44 6.55
CA HIS A 53 -17.18 -19.64 6.39
C HIS A 53 -17.91 -19.72 7.74
N TRP A 54 -18.88 -18.83 7.92
CA TRP A 54 -19.71 -18.74 9.13
C TRP A 54 -21.19 -18.84 8.81
N THR A 55 -21.97 -19.54 9.63
CA THR A 55 -23.44 -19.53 9.58
C THR A 55 -24.00 -18.60 10.64
N ILE A 56 -24.92 -17.72 10.24
CA ILE A 56 -25.67 -16.86 11.16
C ILE A 56 -26.82 -17.68 11.76
N ARG A 57 -26.76 -17.97 13.04
CA ARG A 57 -27.79 -18.71 13.78
C ARG A 57 -28.53 -17.80 14.77
N PRO A 58 -29.77 -18.14 15.13
CA PRO A 58 -30.51 -17.49 16.21
C PRO A 58 -29.79 -17.61 17.56
N PRO A 59 -30.07 -16.71 18.51
CA PRO A 59 -29.45 -16.72 19.83
C PRO A 59 -29.87 -17.98 20.61
N ARG A 60 -29.06 -18.44 21.59
CA ARG A 60 -29.29 -19.71 22.31
C ARG A 60 -30.67 -19.88 22.96
N GLN A 61 -31.35 -18.79 23.27
CA GLN A 61 -32.65 -18.80 23.97
C GLN A 61 -33.84 -18.70 23.01
N ASP A 62 -33.58 -18.63 21.69
CA ASP A 62 -34.63 -18.58 20.70
C ASP A 62 -35.19 -19.97 20.41
N THR A 63 -36.48 -20.03 20.12
CA THR A 63 -37.19 -21.25 19.69
C THR A 63 -37.27 -21.37 18.18
N PHE A 64 -36.93 -20.30 17.47
CA PHE A 64 -36.88 -20.31 16.01
C PHE A 64 -35.63 -21.03 15.51
N ASP A 65 -35.79 -22.11 14.75
CA ASP A 65 -34.73 -22.67 13.91
C ASP A 65 -35.08 -22.44 12.43
N PRO A 66 -34.22 -21.75 11.65
CA PRO A 66 -34.38 -21.61 10.21
C PRO A 66 -34.55 -22.95 9.46
N LEU A 67 -34.07 -24.06 10.03
CA LEU A 67 -34.22 -25.41 9.46
C LEU A 67 -35.65 -25.97 9.64
N ASP A 68 -36.32 -25.61 10.74
CA ASP A 68 -37.66 -26.12 11.07
C ASP A 68 -38.79 -25.36 10.34
N SER A 69 -38.49 -24.17 9.81
CA SER A 69 -39.44 -23.31 9.09
C SER A 69 -38.82 -22.75 7.81
N PRO A 70 -38.61 -23.59 6.77
CA PRO A 70 -37.89 -23.20 5.56
C PRO A 70 -38.57 -22.05 4.80
N ASP A 71 -39.90 -21.94 4.88
CA ASP A 71 -40.69 -20.90 4.20
C ASP A 71 -40.65 -19.54 4.91
N LEU A 72 -40.18 -19.49 6.17
CA LEU A 72 -40.15 -18.27 6.96
C LEU A 72 -38.74 -17.70 7.02
N ILE A 73 -38.51 -16.62 6.27
CA ILE A 73 -37.22 -15.95 6.19
C ILE A 73 -37.18 -14.79 7.17
N HIS A 74 -36.34 -14.93 8.21
CA HIS A 74 -36.07 -13.86 9.17
C HIS A 74 -34.82 -13.09 8.73
N PHE A 75 -35.02 -11.91 8.16
CA PHE A 75 -33.93 -11.00 7.79
C PHE A 75 -33.28 -10.40 9.03
N LEU A 76 -31.96 -10.25 8.98
CA LEU A 76 -31.16 -9.66 10.03
C LEU A 76 -31.30 -8.14 10.05
N LYS A 77 -31.51 -7.56 11.24
CA LYS A 77 -31.73 -6.12 11.45
C LYS A 77 -30.80 -5.54 12.51
N ASP A 78 -30.77 -4.22 12.61
CA ASP A 78 -30.09 -3.52 13.70
C ASP A 78 -30.70 -3.92 15.06
N GLY A 79 -29.83 -4.30 16.00
CA GLY A 79 -30.21 -4.71 17.36
C GLY A 79 -30.47 -6.20 17.56
N ASP A 80 -30.52 -6.99 16.49
CA ASP A 80 -30.73 -8.43 16.55
C ASP A 80 -29.56 -9.14 17.25
N LEU A 81 -29.87 -10.23 17.96
CA LEU A 81 -28.88 -11.11 18.58
C LEU A 81 -28.62 -12.31 17.69
N VAL A 82 -27.35 -12.61 17.41
CA VAL A 82 -26.94 -13.72 16.56
C VAL A 82 -25.90 -14.59 17.25
N ARG A 83 -25.83 -15.85 16.84
CA ARG A 83 -24.65 -16.70 17.03
C ARG A 83 -23.96 -16.85 15.68
N LEU A 84 -22.64 -16.80 15.68
CA LEU A 84 -21.84 -17.11 14.51
C LEU A 84 -21.24 -18.50 14.69
N VAL A 85 -21.64 -19.45 13.85
CA VAL A 85 -21.16 -20.83 13.90
C VAL A 85 -20.17 -21.05 12.78
N HIS A 86 -18.94 -21.43 13.12
CA HIS A 86 -17.91 -21.75 12.15
C HIS A 86 -18.27 -23.04 11.43
N ILE A 87 -18.39 -23.01 10.10
CA ILE A 87 -18.97 -24.12 9.33
C ILE A 87 -18.08 -25.38 9.36
N PRO A 88 -16.77 -25.30 9.08
CA PRO A 88 -15.90 -26.48 9.10
C PRO A 88 -15.79 -27.18 10.45
N THR A 89 -15.78 -26.43 11.57
CA THR A 89 -15.56 -27.01 12.91
C THR A 89 -16.79 -27.07 13.80
N GLY A 90 -17.88 -26.41 13.41
CA GLY A 90 -19.13 -26.35 14.15
C GLY A 90 -19.07 -25.56 15.45
N ARG A 91 -17.98 -24.85 15.75
CA ARG A 91 -17.82 -24.07 16.99
C ARG A 91 -18.53 -22.71 16.89
N ASN A 92 -19.05 -22.22 18.02
CA ASN A 92 -19.61 -20.88 18.11
C ASN A 92 -18.49 -19.87 18.35
N LEU A 93 -18.62 -18.69 17.76
CA LEU A 93 -17.85 -17.51 18.15
C LEU A 93 -18.22 -17.14 19.59
N HIS A 94 -17.23 -17.18 20.46
CA HIS A 94 -17.37 -17.07 21.91
C HIS A 94 -16.40 -16.03 22.46
N SER A 95 -16.74 -15.42 23.59
CA SER A 95 -15.80 -14.61 24.36
C SER A 95 -16.08 -14.74 25.85
N HIS A 96 -15.03 -14.63 26.66
CA HIS A 96 -15.06 -14.85 28.11
C HIS A 96 -14.13 -13.88 28.82
N ARG A 97 -14.17 -13.84 30.16
CA ARG A 97 -13.28 -12.96 30.97
C ARG A 97 -11.87 -13.55 31.13
N ILE A 98 -11.23 -13.88 30.02
CA ILE A 98 -9.82 -14.27 29.93
C ILE A 98 -9.18 -13.24 29.02
N ASP A 99 -8.00 -12.75 29.38
CA ASP A 99 -7.32 -11.70 28.63
C ASP A 99 -6.93 -12.21 27.24
N ALA A 100 -7.02 -11.34 26.23
CA ALA A 100 -6.58 -11.68 24.88
C ALA A 100 -5.05 -11.89 24.84
N PRO A 101 -4.53 -12.75 23.92
CA PRO A 101 -3.11 -13.11 23.89
C PRO A 101 -2.11 -11.95 23.78
N ILE A 102 -2.45 -10.89 23.05
CA ILE A 102 -1.57 -9.71 22.85
C ILE A 102 -2.31 -8.42 23.20
N SER A 103 -3.49 -8.21 22.63
CA SER A 103 -4.20 -6.92 22.72
C SER A 103 -4.91 -6.73 24.06
N PRO A 104 -5.08 -5.47 24.52
CA PRO A 104 -5.82 -5.20 25.74
C PRO A 104 -7.33 -5.43 25.52
N GLY A 105 -7.87 -6.48 26.12
CA GLY A 105 -9.27 -6.86 26.00
C GLY A 105 -9.49 -8.32 26.37
N TRP A 106 -10.64 -8.85 25.97
CA TRP A 106 -11.00 -10.25 26.24
C TRP A 106 -10.70 -11.15 25.05
N GLU A 107 -10.24 -12.37 25.32
CA GLU A 107 -10.02 -13.40 24.32
C GLU A 107 -11.33 -13.74 23.59
N VAL A 108 -11.22 -13.92 22.29
CA VAL A 108 -12.29 -14.41 21.42
C VAL A 108 -11.88 -15.78 20.91
N SER A 109 -12.75 -16.77 21.11
CA SER A 109 -12.44 -18.17 20.86
C SER A 109 -13.60 -18.89 20.16
N GLY A 110 -13.33 -20.08 19.65
CA GLY A 110 -14.35 -21.00 19.16
C GLY A 110 -14.69 -22.04 20.23
N TYR A 111 -15.93 -22.04 20.73
CA TYR A 111 -16.36 -22.97 21.78
C TYR A 111 -17.71 -23.64 21.49
N GLY A 112 -17.91 -24.79 22.12
CA GLY A 112 -19.19 -25.49 22.08
C GLY A 112 -19.54 -26.03 20.70
N ASN A 113 -20.83 -26.14 20.42
CA ASN A 113 -21.41 -26.45 19.12
C ASN A 113 -22.88 -25.96 19.12
N ASP A 114 -23.72 -26.46 18.22
CA ASP A 114 -25.10 -26.02 18.17
C ASP A 114 -25.86 -26.30 19.48
N THR A 115 -25.64 -27.46 20.12
CA THR A 115 -26.32 -27.89 21.35
C THR A 115 -25.58 -27.52 22.64
N ILE A 116 -24.25 -27.44 22.60
CA ILE A 116 -23.38 -27.20 23.75
C ILE A 116 -22.85 -25.76 23.69
N GLY A 117 -23.07 -24.98 24.73
CA GLY A 117 -22.52 -23.64 24.93
C GLY A 117 -23.42 -22.82 25.86
N ASP A 118 -23.24 -21.50 25.87
CA ASP A 118 -23.93 -20.61 26.82
C ASP A 118 -24.37 -19.29 26.16
N ILE A 119 -24.81 -18.34 27.00
CA ILE A 119 -25.26 -17.01 26.54
C ILE A 119 -24.09 -16.12 26.06
N GLN A 120 -22.85 -16.51 26.32
CA GLN A 120 -21.65 -15.83 25.83
C GLN A 120 -21.32 -16.20 24.37
N ASP A 121 -22.16 -17.02 23.73
CA ASP A 121 -22.12 -17.22 22.27
C ASP A 121 -22.91 -16.13 21.51
N ASN A 122 -23.68 -15.29 22.22
CA ASN A 122 -24.60 -14.32 21.62
C ASN A 122 -23.92 -12.97 21.37
N TRP A 123 -24.04 -12.49 20.14
CA TRP A 123 -23.52 -11.21 19.68
C TRP A 123 -24.65 -10.34 19.14
N LYS A 124 -24.75 -9.11 19.62
CA LYS A 124 -25.69 -8.10 19.13
C LYS A 124 -25.12 -7.41 17.89
N VAL A 125 -25.91 -7.39 16.82
CA VAL A 125 -25.58 -6.68 15.60
C VAL A 125 -25.94 -5.20 15.76
N GLU A 126 -24.94 -4.32 15.63
CA GLU A 126 -25.12 -2.87 15.72
C GLU A 126 -24.76 -2.23 14.37
N VAL A 127 -25.76 -1.84 13.59
CA VAL A 127 -25.57 -1.22 12.27
C VAL A 127 -25.06 0.22 12.45
N VAL A 128 -23.84 0.46 11.99
CA VAL A 128 -23.20 1.79 12.02
C VAL A 128 -23.76 2.63 10.87
N HIS A 129 -23.54 2.16 9.65
CA HIS A 129 -24.00 2.81 8.43
C HIS A 129 -24.07 1.81 7.27
N ASP A 130 -24.84 2.15 6.25
CA ASP A 130 -24.83 1.45 4.98
C ASP A 130 -24.48 2.44 3.85
N MET A 131 -23.63 1.98 2.93
CA MET A 131 -23.04 2.81 1.88
C MET A 131 -24.04 3.20 0.78
N VAL A 132 -25.14 2.46 0.64
CA VAL A 132 -26.12 2.58 -0.45
C VAL A 132 -27.51 2.82 0.12
N HIS A 133 -27.93 2.02 1.09
CA HIS A 133 -29.26 2.06 1.68
C HIS A 133 -29.24 2.93 2.94
N LYS A 134 -30.12 3.92 3.06
CA LYS A 134 -30.17 4.78 4.26
C LYS A 134 -30.89 4.14 5.45
N ASN A 135 -31.68 3.10 5.19
CA ASN A 135 -32.51 2.46 6.20
C ASN A 135 -31.73 1.33 6.90
N LYS A 136 -31.92 1.21 8.22
CA LYS A 136 -31.28 0.18 9.07
C LYS A 136 -32.14 -1.10 9.22
N ASP A 137 -33.26 -1.17 8.51
CA ASP A 137 -34.21 -2.29 8.61
C ASP A 137 -33.67 -3.64 8.14
N ARG A 138 -32.58 -3.67 7.37
CA ARG A 138 -31.97 -4.88 6.83
C ARG A 138 -30.45 -4.74 6.78
N VAL A 139 -29.74 -5.80 7.12
CA VAL A 139 -28.30 -5.93 6.89
C VAL A 139 -28.08 -6.45 5.47
N HIS A 140 -27.30 -5.71 4.69
CA HIS A 140 -26.97 -6.03 3.31
C HIS A 140 -25.51 -6.48 3.18
N SER A 141 -25.29 -7.46 2.30
CA SER A 141 -23.94 -7.88 1.91
C SER A 141 -23.18 -6.72 1.25
N LEU A 142 -21.89 -6.61 1.52
CA LEU A 142 -20.94 -5.59 1.06
C LEU A 142 -21.20 -4.14 1.51
N THR A 143 -22.45 -3.68 1.58
CA THR A 143 -22.79 -2.27 1.80
C THR A 143 -22.98 -1.91 3.26
N THR A 144 -23.47 -2.82 4.09
CA THR A 144 -23.69 -2.53 5.51
C THR A 144 -22.39 -2.70 6.30
N ARG A 145 -22.05 -1.68 7.08
CA ARG A 145 -21.01 -1.72 8.12
C ARG A 145 -21.70 -1.84 9.47
N PHE A 146 -21.40 -2.91 10.19
CA PHE A 146 -21.98 -3.19 11.50
C PHE A 146 -20.89 -3.56 12.50
N ARG A 147 -21.21 -3.49 13.79
CA ARG A 147 -20.38 -4.00 14.87
C ARG A 147 -21.05 -5.22 15.49
N LEU A 148 -20.25 -6.07 16.09
CA LEU A 148 -20.73 -7.21 16.86
C LEU A 148 -20.39 -6.96 18.32
N ARG A 149 -21.42 -6.66 19.13
CA ARG A 149 -21.27 -6.44 20.57
C ARG A 149 -21.60 -7.71 21.32
N HIS A 150 -20.67 -8.17 22.15
CA HIS A 150 -20.89 -9.34 22.98
C HIS A 150 -22.02 -9.08 24.00
N GLN A 151 -23.04 -9.95 24.08
CA GLN A 151 -24.24 -9.70 24.88
C GLN A 151 -23.94 -9.55 26.37
N THR A 152 -23.08 -10.41 26.93
CA THR A 152 -22.83 -10.46 28.37
C THR A 152 -21.72 -9.52 28.82
N LEU A 153 -20.65 -9.41 28.03
CA LEU A 153 -19.48 -8.58 28.38
C LEU A 153 -19.63 -7.13 27.91
N GLY A 154 -20.50 -6.86 26.94
CA GLY A 154 -20.70 -5.53 26.37
C GLY A 154 -19.55 -5.02 25.50
N CYS A 155 -18.48 -5.80 25.31
CA CYS A 155 -17.33 -5.47 24.48
C CYS A 155 -17.63 -5.64 22.98
N LEU A 156 -16.81 -5.03 22.13
CA LEU A 156 -16.93 -5.08 20.67
C LEU A 156 -15.90 -6.05 20.07
N LEU A 157 -16.33 -6.87 19.12
CA LEU A 157 -15.44 -7.71 18.33
C LEU A 157 -14.52 -6.81 17.48
N THR A 158 -13.21 -6.93 17.68
CA THR A 158 -12.21 -6.02 17.09
C THR A 158 -11.03 -6.82 16.53
N ALA A 159 -10.47 -6.33 15.42
CA ALA A 159 -9.21 -6.81 14.86
C ALA A 159 -8.43 -5.60 14.33
N ASP A 160 -7.34 -5.23 14.99
CA ASP A 160 -6.52 -4.04 14.68
C ASP A 160 -5.24 -4.37 13.90
N ASN A 161 -5.20 -5.57 13.30
CA ASN A 161 -4.05 -6.16 12.60
C ASN A 161 -2.82 -6.42 13.48
N THR A 162 -2.98 -6.47 14.81
CA THR A 162 -1.95 -7.04 15.69
C THR A 162 -1.66 -8.47 15.27
N VAL A 163 -0.40 -8.79 14.97
CA VAL A 163 0.01 -10.08 14.40
C VAL A 163 0.32 -11.06 15.52
N LEU A 164 -0.34 -12.22 15.50
CA LEU A 164 -0.08 -13.31 16.44
C LEU A 164 1.32 -13.91 16.24
N PRO A 165 1.92 -14.55 17.26
CA PRO A 165 3.19 -15.23 17.14
C PRO A 165 3.08 -16.49 16.26
N ASP A 166 4.16 -17.27 16.16
CA ASP A 166 4.22 -18.43 15.26
C ASP A 166 3.14 -19.49 15.55
N TRP A 167 2.72 -19.63 16.81
CA TRP A 167 1.64 -20.53 17.21
C TRP A 167 0.27 -20.15 16.62
N GLY A 168 0.10 -18.89 16.21
CA GLY A 168 -1.08 -18.35 15.54
C GLY A 168 -0.86 -18.11 14.04
N PHE A 169 0.16 -18.76 13.46
CA PHE A 169 0.48 -18.72 12.02
C PHE A 169 0.70 -17.32 11.44
N LYS A 170 1.15 -16.35 12.27
CA LYS A 170 1.27 -14.93 11.90
C LYS A 170 -0.01 -14.31 11.35
N GLN A 171 -1.17 -14.85 11.75
CA GLN A 171 -2.47 -14.26 11.43
C GLN A 171 -2.78 -13.08 12.35
N ALA A 172 -3.74 -12.24 11.98
CA ALA A 172 -4.13 -11.11 12.81
C ALA A 172 -5.00 -11.59 13.99
N GLU A 173 -4.76 -11.04 15.17
CA GLU A 173 -5.52 -11.29 16.39
C GLU A 173 -6.95 -10.75 16.27
N VAL A 174 -7.90 -11.50 16.82
CA VAL A 174 -9.28 -11.06 17.04
C VAL A 174 -9.54 -11.08 18.53
N PHE A 175 -10.01 -9.97 19.08
CA PHE A 175 -10.28 -9.82 20.50
C PHE A 175 -11.57 -9.02 20.73
N CYS A 176 -12.07 -9.06 21.96
CA CYS A 176 -13.26 -8.29 22.35
C CYS A 176 -12.83 -7.08 23.17
N ASP A 177 -12.88 -5.89 22.56
CA ASP A 177 -12.44 -4.64 23.19
C ASP A 177 -13.56 -4.07 24.08
N PRO A 178 -13.36 -3.92 25.39
CA PRO A 178 -14.34 -3.28 26.27
C PRO A 178 -14.45 -1.76 26.05
N ARG A 179 -13.49 -1.14 25.34
CA ARG A 179 -13.50 0.30 25.03
C ARG A 179 -14.47 0.53 23.88
N GLU A 180 -15.42 1.44 24.07
CA GLU A 180 -16.33 1.85 23.01
C GLU A 180 -15.65 2.86 22.06
N THR A 181 -14.64 2.41 21.31
CA THR A 181 -14.00 3.27 20.33
C THR A 181 -14.81 3.37 19.05
N GLY A 182 -14.78 4.54 18.42
CA GLY A 182 -15.41 4.80 17.13
C GLY A 182 -14.70 4.13 15.95
N ASP A 183 -13.74 3.24 16.20
CA ASP A 183 -12.73 2.84 15.24
C ASP A 183 -13.28 1.89 14.16
N SER A 184 -12.69 1.98 12.97
CA SER A 184 -13.01 1.10 11.85
C SER A 184 -12.61 -0.36 12.10
N TYR A 185 -11.63 -0.60 12.99
CA TYR A 185 -11.17 -1.94 13.38
C TYR A 185 -12.20 -2.75 14.19
N ALA A 186 -13.21 -2.09 14.78
CA ALA A 186 -14.34 -2.74 15.44
C ALA A 186 -15.56 -2.93 14.50
N MET A 187 -15.45 -2.47 13.24
CA MET A 187 -16.52 -2.57 12.25
C MET A 187 -16.26 -3.73 11.30
N TRP A 188 -17.34 -4.37 10.88
CA TRP A 188 -17.34 -5.54 10.03
C TRP A 188 -18.33 -5.36 8.87
N ASN A 189 -18.14 -6.13 7.81
CA ASN A 189 -19.12 -6.27 6.73
C ASN A 189 -19.19 -7.72 6.27
N VAL A 190 -20.34 -8.13 5.74
CA VAL A 190 -20.45 -9.41 5.03
C VAL A 190 -19.80 -9.25 3.65
N GLU A 191 -18.81 -10.06 3.30
CA GLU A 191 -18.11 -10.00 2.01
C GLU A 191 -18.71 -10.98 1.00
N GLN A 192 -18.88 -12.24 1.40
CA GLN A 192 -19.58 -13.24 0.61
C GLN A 192 -20.81 -13.71 1.38
N HIS A 193 -21.86 -14.05 0.65
CA HIS A 193 -23.13 -14.45 1.20
C HIS A 193 -23.76 -15.51 0.30
N TRP A 194 -24.24 -16.60 0.90
CA TRP A 194 -24.84 -17.73 0.22
C TRP A 194 -26.00 -18.28 1.05
N ASN A 195 -27.17 -18.40 0.43
CA ASN A 195 -28.40 -18.91 1.02
C ASN A 195 -29.37 -19.30 -0.10
N ASP A 196 -29.66 -20.59 -0.24
CA ASP A 196 -30.49 -21.12 -1.33
C ASP A 196 -31.95 -20.64 -1.28
N ARG A 197 -32.39 -20.12 -0.13
CA ARG A 197 -33.74 -19.57 0.07
C ARG A 197 -33.88 -18.13 -0.43
N LEU A 198 -32.79 -17.48 -0.81
CA LEU A 198 -32.78 -16.06 -1.19
C LEU A 198 -32.40 -15.86 -2.66
N PRO A 199 -33.04 -14.90 -3.36
CA PRO A 199 -32.65 -14.58 -4.72
C PRO A 199 -31.28 -13.88 -4.77
N PRO A 200 -30.54 -14.03 -5.87
CA PRO A 200 -29.29 -13.32 -6.06
C PRO A 200 -29.50 -11.79 -6.14
N ALA A 201 -28.49 -11.03 -5.73
CA ALA A 201 -28.55 -9.57 -5.78
C ALA A 201 -28.70 -9.03 -7.22
N PRO A 202 -29.45 -7.94 -7.42
CA PRO A 202 -29.57 -7.33 -8.74
C PRO A 202 -28.22 -6.72 -9.18
N PRO A 203 -27.93 -6.62 -10.50
CA PRO A 203 -26.63 -6.18 -11.01
C PRO A 203 -26.13 -4.82 -10.50
N ASN A 204 -27.05 -3.92 -10.13
CA ASN A 204 -26.73 -2.56 -9.69
C ASN A 204 -26.71 -2.40 -8.15
N ALA A 205 -26.84 -3.48 -7.37
CA ALA A 205 -26.97 -3.41 -5.91
C ALA A 205 -25.74 -2.82 -5.21
N TYR A 206 -24.55 -3.01 -5.77
CA TYR A 206 -23.28 -2.71 -5.10
C TYR A 206 -22.56 -1.46 -5.62
N ARG A 207 -23.26 -0.57 -6.33
CA ARG A 207 -22.62 0.60 -6.95
C ARG A 207 -22.24 1.64 -5.89
N ALA A 208 -20.97 1.66 -5.51
CA ALA A 208 -20.43 2.68 -4.61
C ALA A 208 -20.35 4.07 -5.27
N PRO A 209 -20.50 5.17 -4.49
CA PRO A 209 -20.36 6.52 -5.01
C PRO A 209 -18.90 6.82 -5.39
N PHE A 210 -18.71 7.53 -6.51
CA PHE A 210 -17.39 7.83 -7.08
C PHE A 210 -16.41 8.44 -6.07
N TRP A 211 -16.83 9.48 -5.34
CA TRP A 211 -15.94 10.20 -4.42
C TRP A 211 -15.44 9.33 -3.27
N ARG A 212 -16.24 8.35 -2.84
CA ARG A 212 -15.82 7.41 -1.82
C ARG A 212 -14.74 6.47 -2.36
N ASN A 213 -14.99 5.87 -3.52
CA ASN A 213 -13.98 5.04 -4.18
C ASN A 213 -12.69 5.81 -4.46
N PHE A 214 -12.81 7.09 -4.85
CA PHE A 214 -11.67 7.96 -5.07
C PHE A 214 -10.85 8.15 -3.77
N ILE A 215 -11.50 8.47 -2.65
CA ILE A 215 -10.82 8.65 -1.36
C ILE A 215 -10.20 7.33 -0.89
N ASP A 216 -10.99 6.25 -0.84
CA ASP A 216 -10.56 4.94 -0.36
C ASP A 216 -9.37 4.42 -1.19
N LEU A 217 -9.39 4.60 -2.51
CA LEU A 217 -8.28 4.24 -3.40
C LEU A 217 -7.04 5.09 -3.13
N ASN A 218 -7.16 6.40 -2.93
CA ASN A 218 -6.02 7.26 -2.62
C ASN A 218 -5.41 6.94 -1.25
N VAL A 219 -6.22 6.62 -0.25
CA VAL A 219 -5.71 6.14 1.04
C VAL A 219 -4.99 4.82 0.87
N ALA A 220 -5.55 3.87 0.10
CA ALA A 220 -4.88 2.61 -0.18
C ALA A 220 -3.54 2.81 -0.93
N MET A 221 -3.50 3.71 -1.93
CA MET A 221 -2.26 4.07 -2.63
C MET A 221 -1.23 4.68 -1.67
N TRP A 222 -1.66 5.54 -0.75
CA TRP A 222 -0.79 6.15 0.26
C TRP A 222 -0.21 5.11 1.23
N THR A 223 -1.07 4.25 1.78
CA THR A 223 -0.65 3.18 2.70
C THR A 223 0.29 2.20 2.02
N ALA A 224 -0.02 1.77 0.78
CA ALA A 224 0.85 0.88 0.02
C ALA A 224 2.20 1.54 -0.29
N ASN A 225 2.21 2.84 -0.61
CA ASN A 225 3.45 3.57 -0.85
C ASN A 225 4.31 3.71 0.41
N ASN A 226 3.70 3.94 1.56
CA ASN A 226 4.41 4.00 2.84
C ASN A 226 4.88 2.63 3.34
N ALA A 227 4.32 1.54 2.83
CA ALA A 227 4.78 0.19 3.15
C ALA A 227 6.06 -0.21 2.37
N LEU A 228 6.49 0.58 1.38
CA LEU A 228 7.73 0.35 0.62
C LEU A 228 8.98 0.83 1.37
N ILE A 229 9.06 0.49 2.65
CA ILE A 229 10.21 0.81 3.51
C ILE A 229 11.35 -0.16 3.13
N PRO A 230 12.58 0.33 2.95
CA PRO A 230 13.73 -0.54 2.73
C PRO A 230 13.93 -1.46 3.94
N ASP A 231 14.04 -2.75 3.67
CA ASP A 231 14.40 -3.75 4.67
C ASP A 231 15.91 -3.66 4.93
N VAL A 232 16.29 -3.40 6.19
CA VAL A 232 17.70 -3.23 6.60
C VAL A 232 18.49 -4.52 6.45
N ASP A 233 17.81 -5.66 6.57
CA ASP A 233 18.43 -6.99 6.49
C ASP A 233 18.54 -7.49 5.04
N LYS A 234 17.97 -6.75 4.08
CA LYS A 234 18.01 -7.07 2.66
C LYS A 234 18.82 -6.04 1.88
N VAL A 235 19.94 -6.47 1.32
CA VAL A 235 20.73 -5.65 0.38
C VAL A 235 19.95 -5.51 -0.93
N ASP A 236 19.41 -4.32 -1.20
CA ASP A 236 18.81 -3.97 -2.49
C ASP A 236 19.87 -3.37 -3.42
N LEU A 237 20.46 -4.24 -4.26
CA LEU A 237 21.50 -3.87 -5.23
C LEU A 237 21.01 -2.87 -6.32
N LEU A 238 19.69 -2.68 -6.45
CA LEU A 238 19.12 -1.75 -7.43
C LEU A 238 18.83 -0.38 -6.81
N ALA A 239 18.62 -0.32 -5.50
CA ALA A 239 18.34 0.92 -4.80
C ALA A 239 19.55 1.87 -4.85
N SER A 240 19.27 3.16 -4.81
CA SER A 240 20.29 4.21 -4.81
C SER A 240 19.83 5.39 -3.96
N SER A 241 20.79 6.11 -3.38
CA SER A 241 20.52 7.28 -2.54
C SER A 241 20.38 8.55 -3.37
N PRO A 242 19.51 9.51 -2.98
CA PRO A 242 19.41 10.81 -3.64
C PRO A 242 20.75 11.51 -3.85
N LEU A 243 21.70 11.37 -2.92
CA LEU A 243 23.03 11.97 -2.99
C LEU A 243 23.88 11.46 -4.17
N GLU A 244 23.62 10.25 -4.64
CA GLU A 244 24.40 9.57 -5.68
C GLU A 244 24.01 10.04 -7.10
N TRP A 245 22.78 10.54 -7.26
CA TRP A 245 22.20 10.81 -8.57
C TRP A 245 22.85 11.97 -9.33
N PRO A 246 23.12 13.15 -8.73
CA PRO A 246 23.64 14.29 -9.49
C PRO A 246 25.03 14.07 -10.08
N MET A 247 25.85 13.27 -9.40
CA MET A 247 27.21 12.95 -9.82
C MET A 247 27.31 11.66 -10.64
N VAL A 248 26.15 11.02 -10.91
CA VAL A 248 26.04 9.72 -11.58
C VAL A 248 27.08 8.76 -11.02
N THR A 249 27.10 8.56 -9.70
CA THR A 249 28.05 7.64 -9.05
C THR A 249 27.61 6.19 -9.17
N VAL A 250 26.32 5.96 -9.34
CA VAL A 250 25.68 4.66 -9.47
C VAL A 250 24.93 4.60 -10.80
N GLY A 251 24.82 3.41 -11.37
CA GLY A 251 23.88 3.10 -12.43
C GLY A 251 23.14 1.81 -12.10
N LEU A 252 22.25 1.37 -13.00
CA LEU A 252 21.31 0.30 -12.68
C LEU A 252 21.27 -0.75 -13.78
N ARG A 253 21.38 -2.02 -13.37
CA ARG A 253 21.22 -3.19 -14.23
C ARG A 253 19.72 -3.45 -14.47
N MET A 254 19.26 -3.39 -15.72
CA MET A 254 17.82 -3.46 -16.02
C MET A 254 17.31 -4.88 -16.33
N CYS A 255 18.21 -5.82 -16.58
CA CYS A 255 17.90 -7.18 -17.01
C CYS A 255 18.95 -8.17 -16.50
N GLY A 256 18.90 -9.43 -16.94
CA GLY A 256 19.93 -10.42 -16.65
C GLY A 256 21.29 -10.03 -17.26
N TRP A 257 22.37 -10.44 -16.59
CA TRP A 257 23.75 -10.11 -16.96
C TRP A 257 24.50 -11.30 -17.58
N GLY A 258 23.79 -12.32 -18.08
CA GLY A 258 24.41 -13.51 -18.67
C GLY A 258 25.06 -13.25 -20.04
N ASP A 259 26.14 -13.95 -20.37
CA ASP A 259 26.91 -13.74 -21.63
C ASP A 259 26.08 -13.92 -22.92
N LYS A 260 25.01 -14.72 -22.85
CA LYS A 260 24.11 -15.01 -23.99
C LYS A 260 22.93 -14.05 -24.10
N GLU A 261 22.75 -13.18 -23.11
CA GLU A 261 21.63 -12.23 -23.05
C GLU A 261 22.09 -10.84 -23.51
N VAL A 262 21.17 -10.12 -24.15
CA VAL A 262 21.35 -8.68 -24.45
C VAL A 262 21.18 -7.90 -23.15
N LYS A 263 22.20 -7.12 -22.78
CA LYS A 263 22.23 -6.41 -21.49
C LYS A 263 21.89 -4.94 -21.70
N TYR A 264 21.02 -4.40 -20.86
CA TYR A 264 20.64 -2.99 -20.83
C TYR A 264 21.03 -2.39 -19.49
N TYR A 265 21.81 -1.31 -19.52
CA TYR A 265 22.32 -0.66 -18.34
C TYR A 265 21.90 0.80 -18.30
N LEU A 266 21.24 1.19 -17.21
CA LEU A 266 20.76 2.53 -16.99
C LEU A 266 21.89 3.39 -16.42
N LEU A 267 22.51 4.19 -17.27
CA LEU A 267 23.49 5.20 -16.90
C LEU A 267 23.15 6.52 -17.59
N GLY A 268 23.21 7.61 -16.83
CA GLY A 268 23.11 8.95 -17.40
C GLY A 268 24.35 9.29 -18.24
N ASN A 269 24.19 10.05 -19.32
CA ASN A 269 25.33 10.59 -20.07
C ASN A 269 26.20 11.45 -19.10
N PRO A 270 27.44 11.04 -18.78
CA PRO A 270 28.21 11.67 -17.70
C PRO A 270 28.46 13.16 -17.95
N ILE A 271 28.72 13.55 -19.19
CA ILE A 271 28.94 14.95 -19.57
C ILE A 271 27.67 15.77 -19.34
N VAL A 272 26.51 15.25 -19.77
CA VAL A 272 25.22 15.93 -19.53
C VAL A 272 24.95 16.08 -18.04
N TRP A 273 25.15 15.03 -17.24
CA TRP A 273 24.93 15.08 -15.79
C TRP A 273 25.85 16.08 -15.10
N TRP A 274 27.15 16.01 -15.37
CA TRP A 274 28.15 16.89 -14.73
C TRP A 274 27.94 18.35 -15.14
N LEU A 275 27.63 18.62 -16.41
CA LEU A 275 27.25 19.96 -16.85
C LEU A 275 25.98 20.43 -16.15
N SER A 276 24.96 19.59 -16.04
CA SER A 276 23.68 19.94 -15.41
C SER A 276 23.82 20.28 -13.93
N ILE A 277 24.58 19.50 -13.14
CA ILE A 277 24.82 19.83 -11.73
C ILE A 277 25.72 21.07 -11.58
N SER A 278 26.73 21.23 -12.45
CA SER A 278 27.56 22.44 -12.48
C SER A 278 26.75 23.69 -12.80
N ALA A 279 25.72 23.57 -13.64
CA ALA A 279 24.80 24.65 -13.96
C ALA A 279 23.94 25.03 -12.74
N ILE A 280 23.45 24.07 -11.95
CA ILE A 280 22.75 24.40 -10.70
C ILE A 280 23.65 25.19 -9.74
N PHE A 281 24.89 24.75 -9.50
CA PHE A 281 25.84 25.50 -8.66
C PHE A 281 26.13 26.90 -9.20
N THR A 282 26.37 27.00 -10.51
CA THR A 282 26.63 28.28 -11.19
C THR A 282 25.43 29.22 -11.11
N PHE A 283 24.21 28.71 -11.23
CA PHE A 283 22.98 29.47 -11.07
C PHE A 283 22.83 30.00 -9.64
N CYS A 284 23.07 29.16 -8.63
CA CYS A 284 23.04 29.57 -7.22
C CYS A 284 24.07 30.67 -6.94
N LEU A 285 25.30 30.51 -7.43
CA LEU A 285 26.36 31.51 -7.29
C LEU A 285 25.99 32.84 -7.97
N THR A 286 25.51 32.78 -9.21
CA THR A 286 25.09 33.96 -9.99
C THR A 286 23.93 34.68 -9.31
N THR A 287 22.94 33.92 -8.83
CA THR A 287 21.81 34.47 -8.07
C THR A 287 22.27 35.13 -6.79
N GLY A 288 23.19 34.52 -6.04
CA GLY A 288 23.79 35.12 -4.84
C GLY A 288 24.51 36.44 -5.14
N ILE A 289 25.30 36.49 -6.22
CA ILE A 289 25.96 37.73 -6.67
C ILE A 289 24.93 38.80 -7.05
N TYR A 290 23.87 38.42 -7.76
CA TYR A 290 22.80 39.34 -8.15
C TYR A 290 22.00 39.85 -6.95
N MET A 291 21.77 39.02 -5.93
CA MET A 291 21.19 39.47 -4.66
C MET A 291 22.06 40.54 -3.99
N VAL A 292 23.38 40.35 -3.95
CA VAL A 292 24.31 41.35 -3.40
C VAL A 292 24.31 42.64 -4.24
N ARG A 293 24.29 42.53 -5.57
CA ARG A 293 24.24 43.69 -6.48
C ARG A 293 22.92 44.46 -6.35
N MET A 294 21.81 43.74 -6.20
CA MET A 294 20.49 44.32 -5.96
C MET A 294 20.46 45.08 -4.63
N GLN A 295 21.08 44.56 -3.57
CA GLN A 295 21.23 45.27 -2.29
C GLN A 295 22.07 46.56 -2.42
N ARG A 296 22.92 46.64 -3.45
CA ARG A 296 23.70 47.84 -3.82
C ARG A 296 22.99 48.72 -4.86
N SER A 297 21.68 48.53 -5.04
CA SER A 297 20.85 49.27 -6.00
C SER A 297 21.24 49.09 -7.47
N ILE A 298 21.91 47.98 -7.81
CA ILE A 298 22.18 47.60 -9.20
C ILE A 298 21.16 46.53 -9.60
N ILE A 299 20.23 46.89 -10.48
CA ILE A 299 19.14 46.00 -10.92
C ILE A 299 19.65 45.14 -12.08
N ASP A 300 19.93 43.87 -11.80
CA ASP A 300 20.16 42.85 -12.83
C ASP A 300 18.90 41.99 -13.04
N MET A 301 18.68 41.50 -14.26
CA MET A 301 17.58 40.59 -14.54
C MET A 301 17.86 39.19 -13.96
N THR A 302 16.89 38.62 -13.25
CA THR A 302 16.96 37.25 -12.71
C THR A 302 15.95 36.35 -13.40
N GLN A 303 16.27 35.98 -14.65
CA GLN A 303 15.55 34.90 -15.35
C GLN A 303 16.08 33.53 -14.85
N GLY A 304 15.34 32.45 -15.05
CA GLY A 304 15.78 31.08 -14.69
C GLY A 304 15.32 30.53 -13.33
N ARG A 305 14.64 31.34 -12.50
CA ARG A 305 14.10 30.90 -11.18
C ARG A 305 13.16 29.70 -11.29
N THR A 306 12.32 29.65 -12.32
CA THR A 306 11.38 28.55 -12.54
C THR A 306 12.09 27.23 -12.83
N LEU A 307 13.22 27.27 -13.54
CA LEU A 307 14.02 26.07 -13.81
C LEU A 307 14.66 25.54 -12.52
N PHE A 308 15.22 26.42 -11.71
CA PHE A 308 15.77 26.04 -10.41
C PHE A 308 14.69 25.50 -9.47
N LEU A 309 13.53 26.17 -9.40
CA LEU A 309 12.41 25.71 -8.57
C LEU A 309 11.88 24.36 -9.05
N GLY A 310 11.81 24.14 -10.37
CA GLY A 310 11.47 22.85 -10.96
C GLY A 310 12.44 21.76 -10.53
N TRP A 311 13.76 21.99 -10.63
CA TRP A 311 14.78 21.06 -10.12
C TRP A 311 14.62 20.80 -8.61
N PHE A 312 14.47 21.86 -7.82
CA PHE A 312 14.39 21.78 -6.36
C PHE A 312 13.17 20.98 -5.88
N LEU A 313 11.98 21.31 -6.40
CA LEU A 313 10.73 20.65 -5.99
C LEU A 313 10.67 19.18 -6.44
N HIS A 314 11.36 18.81 -7.52
CA HIS A 314 11.44 17.42 -7.96
C HIS A 314 12.58 16.63 -7.31
N TYR A 315 13.48 17.27 -6.56
CA TYR A 315 14.64 16.59 -5.97
C TYR A 315 14.56 16.50 -4.44
N ILE A 316 14.20 17.59 -3.76
CA ILE A 316 14.16 17.67 -2.30
C ILE A 316 13.23 16.64 -1.64
N PRO A 317 12.03 16.33 -2.16
CA PRO A 317 11.15 15.36 -1.50
C PRO A 317 11.82 14.00 -1.27
N PHE A 318 12.74 13.58 -2.15
CA PHE A 318 13.45 12.30 -2.01
C PHE A 318 14.41 12.24 -0.81
N PHE A 319 14.82 13.38 -0.25
CA PHE A 319 15.62 13.41 0.98
C PHE A 319 14.78 13.21 2.24
N ILE A 320 13.46 13.41 2.14
CA ILE A 320 12.51 13.34 3.26
C ILE A 320 11.74 12.01 3.21
N MET A 321 11.60 11.41 2.03
CA MET A 321 10.91 10.14 1.83
C MET A 321 11.69 8.97 2.45
N GLY A 322 11.08 8.27 3.41
CA GLY A 322 11.63 7.06 4.05
C GLY A 322 11.36 5.75 3.29
N ARG A 323 11.31 5.78 1.96
CA ARG A 323 11.01 4.62 1.09
C ARG A 323 12.18 4.29 0.17
N VAL A 324 12.16 3.11 -0.45
CA VAL A 324 13.16 2.72 -1.46
C VAL A 324 13.16 3.72 -2.63
N THR A 325 14.36 4.12 -3.07
CA THR A 325 14.52 5.04 -4.20
C THR A 325 15.55 4.54 -5.21
N TYR A 326 15.39 4.95 -6.47
CA TYR A 326 16.16 4.50 -7.63
C TYR A 326 16.62 5.70 -8.46
N LEU A 327 17.68 5.53 -9.25
CA LEU A 327 18.26 6.58 -10.08
C LEU A 327 17.24 7.28 -11.00
N HIS A 328 16.27 6.54 -11.55
CA HIS A 328 15.26 7.09 -12.46
C HIS A 328 14.34 8.12 -11.80
N HIS A 329 14.22 8.12 -10.46
CA HIS A 329 13.48 9.15 -9.74
C HIS A 329 14.10 10.54 -9.91
N TYR A 330 15.39 10.63 -10.23
CA TYR A 330 16.06 11.91 -10.50
C TYR A 330 15.70 12.51 -11.86
N PHE A 331 15.15 11.75 -12.81
CA PHE A 331 14.97 12.20 -14.20
C PHE A 331 14.11 13.48 -14.35
N PRO A 332 13.01 13.67 -13.60
CA PRO A 332 12.27 14.93 -13.65
C PRO A 332 13.11 16.12 -13.17
N ALA A 333 13.87 15.97 -12.08
CA ALA A 333 14.76 17.02 -11.59
C ALA A 333 15.89 17.30 -12.59
N LEU A 334 16.51 16.25 -13.13
CA LEU A 334 17.53 16.34 -14.17
C LEU A 334 17.04 17.10 -15.40
N TYR A 335 15.80 16.88 -15.84
CA TYR A 335 15.25 17.60 -16.99
C TYR A 335 15.34 19.13 -16.82
N PHE A 336 14.98 19.63 -15.63
CA PHE A 336 15.12 21.05 -15.33
C PHE A 336 16.57 21.52 -15.26
N SER A 337 17.49 20.71 -14.73
CA SER A 337 18.92 21.06 -14.69
C SER A 337 19.58 21.01 -16.07
N ILE A 338 19.15 20.14 -16.98
CA ILE A 338 19.56 20.14 -18.38
C ILE A 338 19.13 21.44 -19.06
N LEU A 339 17.89 21.89 -18.86
CA LEU A 339 17.40 23.15 -19.42
C LEU A 339 18.14 24.38 -18.82
N MET A 340 18.67 24.25 -17.60
CA MET A 340 19.49 25.31 -16.97
C MET A 340 20.82 25.55 -17.70
N VAL A 341 21.41 24.50 -18.31
CA VAL A 341 22.71 24.60 -19.00
C VAL A 341 22.69 25.63 -20.14
N PRO A 342 21.85 25.49 -21.20
CA PRO A 342 21.81 26.46 -22.28
C PRO A 342 21.31 27.83 -21.80
N PHE A 343 20.41 27.87 -20.81
CA PHE A 343 19.95 29.13 -20.20
C PHE A 343 21.13 29.93 -19.62
N LEU A 344 22.00 29.29 -18.84
CA LEU A 344 23.18 29.96 -18.26
C LEU A 344 24.21 30.35 -19.31
N ILE A 345 24.47 29.46 -20.28
CA ILE A 345 25.42 29.76 -21.36
C ILE A 345 24.93 30.97 -22.15
N ASP A 346 23.65 31.01 -22.53
CA ASP A 346 23.06 32.15 -23.21
C ASP A 346 23.13 33.40 -22.33
N HIS A 347 22.75 33.31 -21.05
CA HIS A 347 22.80 34.43 -20.11
C HIS A 347 24.18 35.12 -20.05
N PHE A 348 25.27 34.34 -20.08
CA PHE A 348 26.65 34.87 -20.07
C PHE A 348 27.19 35.28 -21.44
N THR A 349 26.63 34.74 -22.53
CA THR A 349 27.15 34.95 -23.89
C THR A 349 26.24 35.80 -24.78
N GLN A 350 25.03 36.16 -24.35
CA GLN A 350 24.04 36.94 -25.12
C GLN A 350 24.56 38.30 -25.58
N ARG A 351 25.49 38.91 -24.82
CA ARG A 351 26.11 40.21 -25.17
C ARG A 351 27.41 40.07 -25.98
N LYS A 352 27.81 38.85 -26.34
CA LYS A 352 29.04 38.56 -27.10
C LYS A 352 28.73 38.34 -28.57
N SER A 353 29.76 38.30 -29.41
CA SER A 353 29.59 38.05 -30.84
C SER A 353 29.13 36.61 -31.10
N GLN A 354 28.42 36.41 -32.21
CA GLN A 354 27.92 35.09 -32.61
C GLN A 354 29.04 34.04 -32.74
N ARG A 355 30.26 34.46 -33.14
CA ARG A 355 31.44 33.58 -33.19
C ARG A 355 31.81 33.04 -31.80
N VAL A 356 31.74 33.89 -30.76
CA VAL A 356 32.01 33.48 -29.38
C VAL A 356 30.93 32.54 -28.87
N GLN A 357 29.66 32.81 -29.19
CA GLN A 357 28.56 31.89 -28.83
C GLN A 357 28.77 30.51 -29.46
N TRP A 358 29.02 30.44 -30.77
CA TRP A 358 29.33 29.15 -31.44
C TRP A 358 30.57 28.47 -30.87
N ALA A 359 31.62 29.23 -30.52
CA ALA A 359 32.82 28.69 -29.91
C ALA A 359 32.57 28.06 -28.53
N VAL A 360 31.51 28.45 -27.81
CA VAL A 360 31.11 27.86 -26.52
C VAL A 360 30.10 26.72 -26.72
N PHE A 361 29.06 26.92 -27.53
CA PHE A 361 28.02 25.91 -27.74
C PHE A 361 28.51 24.69 -28.52
N ALA A 362 29.31 24.87 -29.58
CA ALA A 362 29.69 23.77 -30.46
C ALA A 362 30.54 22.69 -29.76
N PRO A 363 31.55 23.02 -28.93
CA PRO A 363 32.29 22.01 -28.18
C PRO A 363 31.42 21.24 -27.18
N ILE A 364 30.45 21.90 -26.53
CA ILE A 364 29.54 21.26 -25.58
C ILE A 364 28.64 20.26 -26.31
N TYR A 365 28.03 20.67 -27.42
CA TYR A 365 27.23 19.77 -28.25
C TYR A 365 28.06 18.58 -28.77
N ALA A 366 29.27 18.85 -29.27
CA ALA A 366 30.17 17.80 -29.74
C ALA A 366 30.51 16.81 -28.60
N ALA A 367 30.83 17.31 -27.40
CA ALA A 367 31.12 16.46 -26.24
C ALA A 367 29.92 15.58 -25.88
N VAL A 368 28.70 16.15 -25.81
CA VAL A 368 27.48 15.39 -25.51
C VAL A 368 27.23 14.29 -26.55
N ILE A 369 27.37 14.60 -27.85
CA ILE A 369 27.18 13.65 -28.95
C ILE A 369 28.25 12.55 -28.93
N ILE A 370 29.52 12.92 -28.76
CA ILE A 370 30.63 11.94 -28.71
C ILE A 370 30.46 11.01 -27.52
N THR A 371 30.12 11.55 -26.34
CA THR A 371 29.86 10.74 -25.16
C THR A 371 28.64 9.85 -25.36
N PHE A 372 27.57 10.33 -26.00
CA PHE A 372 26.43 9.48 -26.34
C PHE A 372 26.83 8.34 -27.28
N ILE A 373 27.58 8.61 -28.34
CA ILE A 373 28.04 7.57 -29.28
C ILE A 373 28.92 6.53 -28.56
N HIS A 374 29.81 6.99 -27.68
CA HIS A 374 30.65 6.09 -26.87
C HIS A 374 29.81 5.17 -25.98
N PHE A 375 28.79 5.71 -25.31
CA PHE A 375 27.92 4.95 -24.41
C PHE A 375 26.70 4.31 -25.10
N ALA A 376 26.45 4.54 -26.38
CA ALA A 376 25.28 4.05 -27.10
C ALA A 376 25.01 2.54 -26.92
N PRO A 377 26.03 1.64 -26.85
CA PRO A 377 25.80 0.23 -26.60
C PRO A 377 25.00 -0.07 -25.32
N ILE A 378 25.15 0.73 -24.24
CA ILE A 378 24.42 0.49 -22.98
C ILE A 378 22.90 0.67 -23.12
N SER A 379 22.48 1.53 -24.06
CA SER A 379 21.08 1.87 -24.32
C SER A 379 20.50 1.04 -25.46
N PHE A 380 21.29 0.74 -26.49
CA PHE A 380 20.84 -0.05 -27.64
C PHE A 380 20.90 -1.57 -27.39
N GLY A 381 21.75 -1.99 -26.46
CA GLY A 381 21.93 -3.39 -26.08
C GLY A 381 23.40 -3.79 -26.18
N LEU A 382 23.94 -4.34 -25.09
CA LEU A 382 25.27 -4.92 -25.04
C LEU A 382 25.16 -6.41 -25.39
N GLU A 383 25.85 -6.83 -26.45
CA GLU A 383 25.81 -8.21 -26.94
C GLU A 383 27.10 -8.97 -26.61
N GLY A 384 26.97 -10.21 -26.16
CA GLY A 384 28.10 -11.07 -25.80
C GLY A 384 28.69 -10.78 -24.41
N PRO A 385 29.94 -11.22 -24.17
CA PRO A 385 30.60 -11.07 -22.88
C PRO A 385 30.81 -9.61 -22.49
N ILE A 386 30.50 -9.26 -21.24
CA ILE A 386 30.61 -7.88 -20.74
C ILE A 386 32.06 -7.36 -20.75
N THR A 387 33.03 -8.26 -20.72
CA THR A 387 34.48 -7.96 -20.80
C THR A 387 34.87 -7.24 -22.10
N ASN A 388 34.09 -7.38 -23.18
CA ASN A 388 34.32 -6.62 -24.42
C ASN A 388 34.06 -5.11 -24.25
N TYR A 389 33.27 -4.74 -23.24
CA TYR A 389 32.82 -3.38 -23.00
C TYR A 389 33.56 -2.70 -21.84
N MET A 390 34.76 -3.17 -21.48
CA MET A 390 35.58 -2.59 -20.39
C MET A 390 35.83 -1.09 -20.52
N HIS A 391 35.89 -0.59 -21.75
CA HIS A 391 36.11 0.82 -22.05
C HIS A 391 34.96 1.75 -21.58
N LEU A 392 33.77 1.20 -21.31
CA LEU A 392 32.61 1.97 -20.83
C LEU A 392 32.67 2.24 -19.33
N GLU A 393 33.50 1.52 -18.56
CA GLU A 393 33.58 1.70 -17.11
C GLU A 393 34.53 2.84 -16.73
N TRP A 394 34.05 4.08 -16.80
CA TRP A 394 34.83 5.24 -16.37
C TRP A 394 34.93 5.36 -14.84
N ARG A 395 34.00 4.74 -14.10
CA ARG A 395 33.99 4.67 -12.63
C ARG A 395 33.67 3.26 -12.17
N LYS A 396 34.44 2.76 -11.20
CA LYS A 396 34.24 1.43 -10.61
C LYS A 396 32.87 1.26 -9.95
N SER A 397 32.39 2.32 -9.31
CA SER A 397 31.08 2.35 -8.63
C SER A 397 29.88 2.17 -9.58
N TRP A 398 30.08 2.17 -10.89
CA TRP A 398 29.03 1.81 -11.84
C TRP A 398 28.77 0.30 -11.84
N GLY A 399 29.74 -0.55 -11.49
CA GLY A 399 29.50 -1.99 -11.44
C GLY A 399 29.00 -2.56 -12.77
N ILE A 400 29.48 -2.00 -13.89
CA ILE A 400 29.06 -2.43 -15.24
C ILE A 400 29.58 -3.85 -15.49
N ILE A 401 30.80 -4.12 -15.00
CA ILE A 401 31.56 -5.34 -15.29
C ILE A 401 31.57 -6.28 -14.10
N HIS A 402 31.82 -5.74 -12.91
CA HIS A 402 31.88 -6.50 -11.68
C HIS A 402 30.59 -6.28 -10.88
N GLU A 403 30.01 -7.37 -10.37
CA GLU A 403 29.12 -7.28 -9.22
C GLU A 403 30.01 -6.89 -8.04
N GLU A 404 29.88 -5.66 -7.54
CA GLU A 404 30.34 -5.39 -6.19
C GLU A 404 29.45 -6.24 -5.26
N ALA A 405 30.09 -7.15 -4.52
CA ALA A 405 29.46 -8.11 -3.63
C ALA A 405 28.88 -7.46 -2.38
#